data_AF-A0A945ZRR9-F1
#
_entry.id   AF-A0A945ZRR9-F1
#
_cell.length_a   1.000
_cell.length_b   1.000
_cell.length_c   1.000
_cell.angle_alpha   90.00
_cell.angle_beta   90.00
_cell.angle_gamma   90.00
#
_symmetry.space_group_name_H-M   'P 1'
#
loop_
_entity.id
_entity.type
_entity.pdbx_description
1 polymer ?
#
loop_
_entity_poly.entity_id
_entity_poly.type
_entity_poly.pdbx_seq_one_letter_code
_entity_poly.pdbx_strand_id
1 'polypeptide(L)'
;MALKCGIVGLPNVGKSTLFNCLSNAKAQSANFPFCTIEPNVGVITVPDPRLNQLAEIVNPQNVIPTTVEIVDIAGLVKGASKGEGLGNKFLGNIRETDAILHVLRCFEDGNIVHVDGSVDPIRDKEVIDMELQLKDLETVEARSMKAKKAAKTGEKEAVKSMEFYSKLMQVLEAGKSARAVELEESEMPMMRELQLLTAKPVMYVCNVEESAVTTGNAHVEKVREIAAQEGASVMVIGAAIEADIAELDDAEEREMFLADIGLEEPGVAKLIREAYDLLHLQTYFTAGEKEVRAWTFPKGATAPEAAGVIHTDFQKGFIRAEVMNFQDFVSFGSEAAVKEAGKLSIEGKEYLVKDGDIMHFRFNV
;
A
#
# COMPACT_ATOMS: atom_id res chain seq x y z
N MET A 1 -2.42 -13.10 5.19
CA MET A 1 -2.28 -12.93 3.74
C MET A 1 -1.46 -11.68 3.51
N ALA A 2 -0.58 -11.66 2.51
CA ALA A 2 0.13 -10.44 2.14
C ALA A 2 -0.87 -9.42 1.62
N LEU A 3 -0.72 -8.17 2.05
CA LEU A 3 -1.55 -7.06 1.57
C LEU A 3 -1.07 -6.65 0.17
N LYS A 4 -2.02 -6.27 -0.68
CA LYS A 4 -1.81 -6.04 -2.11
C LYS A 4 -2.09 -4.59 -2.50
N CYS A 5 -1.19 -3.98 -3.27
CA CYS A 5 -1.41 -2.69 -3.92
C CYS A 5 -1.69 -2.88 -5.41
N GLY A 6 -2.83 -2.37 -5.90
CA GLY A 6 -3.15 -2.42 -7.33
C GLY A 6 -2.70 -1.17 -8.05
N ILE A 7 -1.85 -1.30 -9.08
CA ILE A 7 -1.52 -0.19 -9.96
C ILE A 7 -2.63 -0.02 -11.00
N VAL A 8 -3.24 1.15 -11.03
CA VAL A 8 -4.29 1.51 -11.99
C VAL A 8 -3.89 2.77 -12.75
N GLY A 9 -4.45 2.94 -13.94
CA GLY A 9 -4.20 4.11 -14.76
C GLY A 9 -4.79 3.94 -16.16
N LEU A 10 -4.98 5.04 -16.87
CA LEU A 10 -5.37 5.00 -18.27
C LEU A 10 -4.25 4.43 -19.15
N PRO A 11 -4.53 4.03 -20.39
CA PRO A 11 -3.49 3.69 -21.36
C PRO A 11 -2.46 4.82 -21.52
N ASN A 12 -1.19 4.45 -21.74
CA ASN A 12 -0.08 5.37 -22.03
C ASN A 12 0.29 6.37 -20.91
N VAL A 13 -0.06 6.08 -19.66
CA VAL A 13 0.36 6.91 -18.50
C VAL A 13 1.70 6.50 -17.88
N GLY A 14 2.33 5.42 -18.36
CA GLY A 14 3.58 4.87 -17.82
C GLY A 14 3.40 3.74 -16.80
N LYS A 15 2.19 3.22 -16.63
CA LYS A 15 1.86 2.10 -15.71
C LYS A 15 2.76 0.87 -15.90
N SER A 16 2.89 0.37 -17.12
CA SER A 16 3.69 -0.83 -17.40
C SER A 16 5.18 -0.59 -17.22
N THR A 17 5.68 0.60 -17.58
CA THR A 17 7.06 0.99 -17.31
C THR A 17 7.34 0.97 -15.81
N LEU A 18 6.48 1.61 -15.02
CA LEU A 18 6.59 1.62 -13.56
C LEU A 18 6.54 0.21 -12.96
N PHE A 19 5.60 -0.63 -13.39
CA PHE A 19 5.51 -2.02 -12.94
C PHE A 19 6.75 -2.83 -13.29
N ASN A 20 7.33 -2.63 -14.47
CA ASN A 20 8.57 -3.30 -14.86
C ASN A 20 9.75 -2.86 -13.98
N CYS A 21 9.87 -1.58 -13.65
CA CYS A 21 10.90 -1.09 -12.73
C CYS A 21 10.76 -1.74 -11.34
N LEU A 22 9.52 -1.80 -10.83
CA LEU A 22 9.16 -2.46 -9.58
C LEU A 22 9.46 -3.98 -9.60
N SER A 23 9.20 -4.64 -10.73
CA SER A 23 9.48 -6.06 -10.92
C SER A 23 10.97 -6.34 -11.06
N ASN A 24 11.75 -5.47 -11.71
CA ASN A 24 13.20 -5.61 -11.85
C ASN A 24 13.93 -5.42 -10.50
N ALA A 25 13.41 -4.58 -9.60
CA ALA A 25 13.89 -4.51 -8.22
C ALA A 25 13.82 -5.87 -7.49
N LYS A 26 12.94 -6.79 -7.93
CA LYS A 26 12.88 -8.18 -7.44
C LYS A 26 14.09 -9.01 -7.87
N ALA A 27 14.60 -8.82 -9.09
CA ALA A 27 15.72 -9.60 -9.63
C ALA A 27 17.03 -9.32 -8.89
N GLN A 28 17.21 -8.11 -8.36
CA GLN A 28 18.36 -7.74 -7.55
C GLN A 28 18.27 -8.25 -6.09
N SER A 29 17.11 -8.76 -5.62
CA SER A 29 16.82 -9.09 -4.21
C SER A 29 16.74 -10.61 -3.88
N ALA A 30 17.24 -11.49 -4.75
CA ALA A 30 17.44 -12.94 -4.53
C ALA A 30 16.24 -13.92 -4.65
N ASN A 31 16.61 -15.18 -4.92
CA ASN A 31 15.79 -16.36 -5.27
C ASN A 31 14.76 -16.77 -4.19
N PHE A 32 13.46 -16.59 -4.48
CA PHE A 32 12.37 -17.16 -3.67
C PHE A 32 11.80 -18.43 -4.31
N PRO A 33 11.87 -19.61 -3.66
CA PRO A 33 11.54 -20.90 -4.30
C PRO A 33 10.05 -21.25 -4.42
N PHE A 34 9.12 -20.35 -4.10
CA PHE A 34 7.67 -20.70 -4.03
C PHE A 34 6.69 -19.60 -4.50
N CYS A 35 7.04 -18.80 -5.51
CA CYS A 35 6.05 -17.90 -6.11
C CYS A 35 5.45 -18.54 -7.37
N THR A 36 4.19 -18.95 -7.31
CA THR A 36 3.36 -19.07 -8.52
C THR A 36 3.20 -17.67 -9.10
N ILE A 37 3.88 -17.37 -10.21
CA ILE A 37 3.85 -16.05 -10.84
C ILE A 37 2.57 -15.99 -11.68
N GLU A 38 1.50 -15.43 -11.12
CA GLU A 38 0.51 -14.79 -11.97
C GLU A 38 1.20 -13.62 -12.69
N PRO A 39 1.05 -13.48 -14.01
CA PRO A 39 1.91 -12.62 -14.83
C PRO A 39 1.89 -11.13 -14.46
N ASN A 40 0.95 -10.72 -13.61
CA ASN A 40 0.73 -9.34 -13.21
C ASN A 40 0.93 -9.10 -11.70
N VAL A 41 1.50 -10.04 -10.95
CA VAL A 41 1.77 -9.87 -9.51
C VAL A 41 3.28 -9.87 -9.24
N GLY A 42 3.79 -8.74 -8.79
CA GLY A 42 5.16 -8.56 -8.30
C GLY A 42 5.22 -8.65 -6.79
N VAL A 43 6.05 -9.53 -6.25
CA VAL A 43 6.40 -9.54 -4.81
C VAL A 43 7.68 -8.75 -4.67
N ILE A 44 7.66 -7.67 -3.90
CA ILE A 44 8.75 -6.70 -3.84
C ILE A 44 9.19 -6.53 -2.39
N THR A 45 10.50 -6.49 -2.19
CA THR A 45 11.13 -6.24 -0.90
C THR A 45 10.93 -4.78 -0.49
N VAL A 46 10.49 -4.55 0.75
CA VAL A 46 10.39 -3.19 1.30
C VAL A 46 11.78 -2.71 1.72
N PRO A 47 12.33 -1.64 1.12
CA PRO A 47 13.65 -1.14 1.48
C PRO A 47 13.59 -0.47 2.86
N ASP A 48 14.27 -1.05 3.84
CA ASP A 48 14.33 -0.54 5.21
C ASP A 48 15.79 -0.46 5.70
N PRO A 49 16.38 0.75 5.79
CA PRO A 49 17.76 0.93 6.26
C PRO A 49 18.02 0.37 7.67
N ARG A 50 16.98 0.28 8.51
CA ARG A 50 17.10 -0.26 9.88
C ARG A 50 17.51 -1.72 9.87
N LEU A 51 17.05 -2.48 8.88
CA LEU A 51 17.38 -3.90 8.75
C LEU A 51 18.89 -4.10 8.49
N ASN A 52 19.48 -3.25 7.65
CA ASN A 52 20.91 -3.28 7.36
C ASN A 52 21.75 -2.92 8.60
N GLN A 53 21.34 -1.88 9.35
CA GLN A 53 22.01 -1.50 10.59
C GLN A 53 21.96 -2.62 11.64
N LEU A 54 20.81 -3.31 11.77
CA LEU A 54 20.72 -4.48 12.64
C LEU A 54 21.61 -5.62 12.17
N ALA A 55 21.70 -5.85 10.86
CA ALA A 55 22.57 -6.88 10.30
C ALA A 55 24.06 -6.60 10.58
N GLU A 56 24.50 -5.34 10.49
CA GLU A 56 25.88 -4.93 10.81
C GLU A 56 26.24 -5.17 12.28
N ILE A 57 25.30 -4.90 13.20
CA ILE A 57 25.50 -5.09 14.64
C ILE A 57 25.49 -6.58 15.00
N VAL A 58 24.50 -7.32 14.51
CA VAL A 58 24.23 -8.71 14.93
C VAL A 58 25.08 -9.72 14.17
N ASN A 59 25.50 -9.39 12.93
CA ASN A 59 26.18 -10.29 12.00
C ASN A 59 25.45 -11.65 11.83
N PRO A 60 24.17 -11.66 11.40
CA PRO A 60 23.37 -12.87 11.30
C PRO A 60 23.76 -13.74 10.10
N GLN A 61 23.39 -15.02 10.14
CA GLN A 61 23.54 -15.91 8.98
C GLN A 61 22.61 -15.53 7.82
N ASN A 62 21.44 -14.95 8.11
CA ASN A 62 20.46 -14.53 7.11
C ASN A 62 19.84 -13.17 7.47
N VAL A 63 19.57 -12.36 6.46
CA VAL A 63 18.81 -11.11 6.58
C VAL A 63 17.53 -11.27 5.77
N ILE A 64 16.37 -11.20 6.43
CA ILE A 64 15.06 -11.48 5.81
C ILE A 64 14.23 -10.19 5.86
N PRO A 65 14.15 -9.44 4.76
CA PRO A 65 13.32 -8.25 4.71
C PRO A 65 11.84 -8.62 4.60
N THR A 66 10.98 -7.63 4.78
CA THR A 66 9.54 -7.80 4.55
C THR A 66 9.20 -7.49 3.09
N THR A 67 8.04 -7.97 2.63
CA THR A 67 7.62 -7.83 1.24
C THR A 67 6.21 -7.26 1.14
N VAL A 68 5.94 -6.59 0.02
CA VAL A 68 4.62 -6.13 -0.40
C VAL A 68 4.28 -6.74 -1.76
N GLU A 69 3.01 -7.05 -1.98
CA GLU A 69 2.54 -7.51 -3.29
C GLU A 69 2.00 -6.32 -4.08
N ILE A 70 2.52 -6.13 -5.29
CA ILE A 70 2.05 -5.13 -6.23
C ILE A 70 1.44 -5.83 -7.44
N VAL A 71 0.22 -5.46 -7.77
CA VAL A 71 -0.57 -6.05 -8.84
C VAL A 71 -0.72 -5.05 -9.97
N ASP A 72 -0.25 -5.39 -11.18
CA ASP A 72 -0.54 -4.62 -12.38
C ASP A 72 -1.98 -4.88 -12.82
N ILE A 73 -2.87 -3.90 -12.60
CA ILE A 73 -4.24 -4.00 -13.08
C ILE A 73 -4.24 -3.60 -14.55
N ALA A 74 -4.80 -4.45 -15.42
CA ALA A 74 -4.90 -4.18 -16.85
C ALA A 74 -5.49 -2.78 -17.12
N GLY A 75 -5.06 -2.10 -18.19
CA GLY A 75 -5.53 -0.73 -18.47
C GLY A 75 -7.05 -0.66 -18.64
N LEU A 76 -7.67 0.35 -18.01
CA LEU A 76 -9.11 0.58 -18.13
C LEU A 76 -9.46 1.12 -19.52
N VAL A 77 -10.50 0.57 -20.14
CA VAL A 77 -11.20 1.19 -21.28
C VAL A 77 -12.51 1.76 -20.75
N LYS A 78 -12.85 3.00 -21.12
CA LYS A 78 -14.11 3.66 -20.74
C LYS A 78 -15.31 2.72 -20.96
N GLY A 79 -16.23 2.67 -20.00
CA GLY A 79 -17.43 1.83 -20.04
C GLY A 79 -17.31 0.50 -19.27
N ALA A 80 -16.35 0.36 -18.36
CA ALA A 80 -16.13 -0.90 -17.63
C ALA A 80 -17.27 -1.29 -16.68
N SER A 81 -17.98 -0.30 -16.13
CA SER A 81 -19.16 -0.47 -15.28
C SER A 81 -20.37 -1.06 -16.02
N LYS A 82 -20.48 -0.87 -17.36
CA LYS A 82 -21.63 -1.33 -18.15
C LYS A 82 -21.69 -2.84 -18.38
N GLY A 83 -20.75 -3.61 -17.82
CA GLY A 83 -20.86 -5.06 -17.71
C GLY A 83 -20.43 -5.88 -18.93
N GLU A 84 -19.93 -5.24 -20.00
CA GLU A 84 -19.45 -5.94 -21.20
C GLU A 84 -17.91 -6.14 -21.16
N GLY A 85 -17.45 -7.38 -21.34
CA GLY A 85 -16.06 -7.68 -21.67
C GLY A 85 -15.01 -7.43 -20.57
N LEU A 86 -13.89 -6.79 -20.94
CA LEU A 86 -12.68 -6.63 -20.11
C LEU A 86 -12.87 -5.76 -18.86
N GLY A 87 -13.90 -4.90 -18.82
CA GLY A 87 -14.15 -3.99 -17.71
C GLY A 87 -14.53 -4.66 -16.38
N ASN A 88 -15.33 -5.72 -16.42
CA ASN A 88 -15.66 -6.48 -15.21
C ASN A 88 -14.44 -7.21 -14.63
N LYS A 89 -13.50 -7.67 -15.48
CA LYS A 89 -12.25 -8.29 -15.03
C LYS A 89 -11.34 -7.25 -14.35
N PHE A 90 -11.28 -6.03 -14.88
CA PHE A 90 -10.57 -4.91 -14.25
C PHE A 90 -11.06 -4.66 -12.82
N LEU A 91 -12.38 -4.49 -12.66
CA LEU A 91 -13.01 -4.23 -11.36
C LEU A 91 -12.86 -5.42 -10.40
N GLY A 92 -12.87 -6.64 -10.93
CA GLY A 92 -12.59 -7.86 -10.17
C GLY A 92 -11.17 -7.87 -9.60
N ASN A 93 -10.17 -7.56 -10.42
CA ASN A 93 -8.77 -7.52 -9.98
C ASN A 93 -8.54 -6.44 -8.91
N ILE A 94 -9.14 -5.25 -9.04
CA ILE A 94 -9.05 -4.21 -8.00
C ILE A 94 -9.70 -4.67 -6.70
N ARG A 95 -10.79 -5.44 -6.78
CA ARG A 95 -11.47 -5.95 -5.57
C ARG A 95 -10.53 -6.81 -4.72
N GLU A 96 -9.63 -7.53 -5.35
CA GLU A 96 -8.62 -8.41 -4.72
C GLU A 96 -7.39 -7.67 -4.17
N THR A 97 -7.30 -6.35 -4.33
CA THR A 97 -6.25 -5.52 -3.73
C THR A 97 -6.74 -4.85 -2.44
N ASP A 98 -5.84 -4.30 -1.65
CA ASP A 98 -6.15 -3.60 -0.41
C ASP A 98 -6.00 -2.08 -0.55
N ALA A 99 -5.13 -1.62 -1.45
CA ALA A 99 -4.95 -0.23 -1.82
C ALA A 99 -4.82 -0.03 -3.33
N ILE A 100 -4.92 1.22 -3.77
CA ILE A 100 -4.83 1.63 -5.18
C ILE A 100 -3.67 2.62 -5.36
N LEU A 101 -2.74 2.30 -6.26
CA LEU A 101 -1.71 3.21 -6.77
C LEU A 101 -2.18 3.72 -8.13
N HIS A 102 -2.77 4.93 -8.15
CA HIS A 102 -3.33 5.49 -9.35
C HIS A 102 -2.29 6.33 -10.09
N VAL A 103 -1.77 5.77 -11.19
CA VAL A 103 -0.79 6.45 -12.05
C VAL A 103 -1.51 7.46 -12.93
N LEU A 104 -1.05 8.72 -12.87
CA LEU A 104 -1.56 9.84 -13.64
C LEU A 104 -0.45 10.38 -14.54
N ARG A 105 -0.76 10.62 -15.81
CA ARG A 105 0.17 11.27 -16.73
C ARG A 105 0.22 12.75 -16.42
N CYS A 106 1.37 13.23 -15.97
CA CYS A 106 1.64 14.62 -15.65
C CYS A 106 2.74 15.23 -16.55
N PHE A 107 3.06 14.59 -17.68
CA PHE A 107 4.04 15.08 -18.65
C PHE A 107 3.44 15.16 -20.06
N GLU A 108 3.94 16.12 -20.84
CA GLU A 108 3.62 16.28 -22.26
C GLU A 108 4.73 15.65 -23.12
N ASP A 109 4.35 14.82 -24.10
CA ASP A 109 5.27 14.25 -25.09
C ASP A 109 4.51 14.07 -26.40
N GLY A 110 4.98 14.76 -27.45
CA GLY A 110 4.38 14.75 -28.78
C GLY A 110 4.44 13.39 -29.48
N ASN A 111 5.27 12.46 -29.00
CA ASN A 111 5.35 11.09 -29.52
C ASN A 111 4.34 10.14 -28.86
N ILE A 112 3.74 10.53 -27.73
CA ILE A 112 2.86 9.66 -26.94
C ILE A 112 1.43 10.19 -27.01
N VAL A 113 0.60 9.52 -27.80
CA VAL A 113 -0.81 9.88 -27.98
C VAL A 113 -1.62 9.59 -26.71
N HIS A 114 -2.30 10.62 -26.20
CA HIS A 114 -3.27 10.48 -25.13
C HIS A 114 -4.62 9.97 -25.67
N VAL A 115 -5.34 9.13 -24.90
CA VAL A 115 -6.61 8.52 -25.33
C VAL A 115 -7.67 9.57 -25.69
N ASP A 116 -7.68 10.68 -24.96
CA ASP A 116 -8.59 11.83 -25.19
C ASP A 116 -7.93 12.99 -25.96
N GLY A 117 -6.76 12.77 -26.57
CA GLY A 117 -6.07 13.74 -27.44
C GLY A 117 -5.29 14.86 -26.72
N SER A 118 -5.54 15.10 -25.44
CA SER A 118 -4.76 16.02 -24.59
C SER A 118 -4.46 15.41 -23.23
N VAL A 119 -3.37 15.83 -22.58
CA VAL A 119 -3.02 15.39 -21.22
C VAL A 119 -3.80 16.24 -20.21
N ASP A 120 -4.59 15.58 -19.37
CA ASP A 120 -5.29 16.21 -18.25
C ASP A 120 -5.46 15.19 -17.10
N PRO A 121 -4.55 15.19 -16.11
CA PRO A 121 -4.58 14.19 -15.04
C PRO A 121 -5.86 14.27 -14.20
N ILE A 122 -6.54 15.41 -14.14
CA ILE A 122 -7.77 15.56 -13.35
C ILE A 122 -8.92 14.86 -14.06
N ARG A 123 -9.07 15.11 -15.36
CA ARG A 123 -10.04 14.39 -16.19
C ARG A 123 -9.77 12.89 -16.16
N ASP A 124 -8.51 12.50 -16.25
CA ASP A 124 -8.12 11.08 -16.32
C ASP A 124 -8.40 10.35 -15.00
N LYS A 125 -8.16 11.02 -13.85
CA LYS A 125 -8.59 10.57 -12.52
C LYS A 125 -10.10 10.39 -12.44
N GLU A 126 -10.87 11.41 -12.84
CA GLU A 126 -12.33 11.39 -12.80
C GLU A 126 -12.93 10.23 -13.63
N VAL A 127 -12.32 9.88 -14.76
CA VAL A 127 -12.75 8.73 -15.57
C VAL A 127 -12.68 7.43 -14.77
N ILE A 128 -11.57 7.18 -14.06
CA ILE A 128 -11.41 5.95 -13.28
C ILE A 128 -12.32 5.99 -12.05
N ASP A 129 -12.36 7.11 -11.33
CA ASP A 129 -13.20 7.24 -10.14
C ASP A 129 -14.67 7.03 -10.45
N MET A 130 -15.18 7.60 -11.54
CA MET A 130 -16.58 7.43 -11.94
C MET A 130 -16.92 5.95 -12.18
N GLU A 131 -16.02 5.19 -12.82
CA GLU A 131 -16.25 3.76 -13.08
C GLU A 131 -16.26 2.93 -11.79
N LEU A 132 -15.39 3.27 -10.83
CA LEU A 132 -15.37 2.63 -9.50
C LEU A 132 -16.63 3.00 -8.69
N GLN A 133 -17.01 4.28 -8.69
CA GLN A 133 -18.17 4.82 -7.97
C GLN A 133 -19.48 4.23 -8.50
N LEU A 134 -19.64 4.16 -9.82
CA LEU A 134 -20.81 3.53 -10.44
C LEU A 134 -20.93 2.06 -10.02
N LYS A 135 -19.80 1.33 -9.97
CA LYS A 135 -19.83 -0.08 -9.56
C LYS A 135 -20.19 -0.26 -8.09
N ASP A 136 -19.68 0.62 -7.23
CA ASP A 136 -20.03 0.62 -5.82
C ASP A 136 -21.49 1.02 -5.61
N LEU A 137 -22.02 1.96 -6.39
CA LEU A 137 -23.42 2.37 -6.33
C LEU A 137 -24.34 1.19 -6.62
N GLU A 138 -24.09 0.43 -7.70
CA GLU A 138 -24.84 -0.81 -8.00
C GLU A 138 -24.80 -1.80 -6.81
N THR A 139 -23.63 -1.92 -6.17
CA THR A 139 -23.43 -2.83 -5.03
C THR A 139 -24.24 -2.40 -3.82
N VAL A 140 -24.20 -1.09 -3.50
CA VAL A 140 -24.92 -0.50 -2.37
C VAL A 140 -26.42 -0.54 -2.62
N GLU A 141 -26.90 -0.25 -3.83
CA GLU A 141 -28.31 -0.34 -4.20
C GLU A 141 -28.87 -1.76 -4.02
N ALA A 142 -28.13 -2.77 -4.49
CA ALA A 142 -28.51 -4.17 -4.34
C ALA A 142 -28.62 -4.59 -2.86
N ARG A 143 -27.70 -4.12 -2.01
CA ARG A 143 -27.70 -4.35 -0.56
C ARG A 143 -28.82 -3.59 0.15
N SER A 144 -29.05 -2.34 -0.24
CA SER A 144 -30.14 -1.49 0.24
C SER A 144 -31.51 -2.10 -0.03
N MET A 145 -31.74 -2.67 -1.22
CA MET A 145 -32.99 -3.36 -1.55
C MET A 145 -33.26 -4.58 -0.66
N LYS A 146 -32.22 -5.36 -0.31
CA LYS A 146 -32.36 -6.51 0.60
C LYS A 146 -32.67 -6.04 2.02
N ALA A 147 -31.94 -5.03 2.52
CA ALA A 147 -32.18 -4.45 3.84
C ALA A 147 -33.59 -3.85 3.95
N LYS A 148 -34.09 -3.16 2.91
CA LYS A 148 -35.47 -2.64 2.85
C LYS A 148 -36.54 -3.71 3.01
N LYS A 149 -36.31 -4.94 2.53
CA LYS A 149 -37.26 -6.05 2.70
C LYS A 149 -37.25 -6.58 4.14
N ALA A 150 -36.08 -6.70 4.77
CA ALA A 150 -35.92 -7.14 6.16
C ALA A 150 -36.37 -6.08 7.19
N ALA A 151 -36.16 -4.79 6.91
CA ALA A 151 -36.62 -3.70 7.77
C ALA A 151 -38.15 -3.68 7.89
N LYS A 152 -38.87 -4.02 6.81
CA LYS A 152 -40.35 -4.13 6.81
C LYS A 152 -40.87 -5.22 7.74
N THR A 153 -40.05 -6.22 8.09
CA THR A 153 -40.41 -7.26 9.06
C THR A 153 -40.09 -6.88 10.52
N GLY A 154 -39.65 -5.64 10.77
CA GLY A 154 -39.44 -5.08 12.11
C GLY A 154 -38.05 -5.34 12.72
N GLU A 155 -37.10 -5.81 11.92
CA GLU A 155 -35.73 -6.08 12.38
C GLU A 155 -34.94 -4.78 12.58
N LYS A 156 -34.57 -4.47 13.83
CA LYS A 156 -33.90 -3.21 14.18
C LYS A 156 -32.55 -3.03 13.47
N GLU A 157 -31.78 -4.09 13.30
CA GLU A 157 -30.48 -4.06 12.60
C GLU A 157 -30.65 -3.77 11.10
N ALA A 158 -31.75 -4.21 10.48
CA ALA A 158 -32.05 -3.91 9.10
C ALA A 158 -32.41 -2.43 8.87
N VAL A 159 -32.99 -1.75 9.87
CA VAL A 159 -33.26 -0.30 9.83
C VAL A 159 -31.96 0.50 9.85
N LYS A 160 -31.05 0.20 10.78
CA LYS A 160 -29.71 0.81 10.81
C LYS A 160 -28.96 0.59 9.50
N SER A 161 -29.04 -0.63 8.98
CA SER A 161 -28.40 -0.99 7.71
C SER A 161 -28.92 -0.15 6.54
N MET A 162 -30.23 0.10 6.50
CA MET A 162 -30.84 0.95 5.49
C MET A 162 -30.36 2.39 5.57
N GLU A 163 -30.27 2.96 6.76
CA GLU A 163 -29.79 4.34 6.97
C GLU A 163 -28.34 4.48 6.50
N PHE A 164 -27.49 3.52 6.88
CA PHE A 164 -26.11 3.43 6.42
C PHE A 164 -26.00 3.34 4.88
N TYR A 165 -26.75 2.44 4.24
CA TYR A 165 -26.74 2.33 2.78
C TYR A 165 -27.28 3.59 2.09
N SER A 166 -28.28 4.26 2.68
CA SER A 166 -28.79 5.53 2.14
C SER A 166 -27.73 6.63 2.18
N LYS A 167 -26.95 6.70 3.27
CA LYS A 167 -25.82 7.62 3.42
C LYS A 167 -24.74 7.36 2.36
N LEU A 168 -24.37 6.10 2.15
CA LEU A 168 -23.41 5.72 1.10
C LEU A 168 -23.90 6.07 -0.31
N MET A 169 -25.18 5.78 -0.62
CA MET A 169 -25.75 6.11 -1.93
C MET A 169 -25.68 7.61 -2.22
N GLN A 170 -26.05 8.46 -1.26
CA GLN A 170 -26.00 9.93 -1.43
C GLN A 170 -24.60 10.44 -1.77
N VAL A 171 -23.56 9.85 -1.16
CA VAL A 171 -22.17 10.22 -1.43
C VAL A 171 -21.74 9.78 -2.83
N LEU A 172 -22.04 8.53 -3.21
CA LEU A 172 -21.72 7.99 -4.53
C LEU A 172 -22.47 8.71 -5.66
N GLU A 173 -23.76 9.02 -5.48
CA GLU A 173 -24.58 9.78 -6.43
C GLU A 173 -24.07 11.23 -6.61
N ALA A 174 -23.42 11.80 -5.60
CA ALA A 174 -22.77 13.11 -5.66
C ALA A 174 -21.38 13.08 -6.33
N GLY A 175 -20.95 11.93 -6.88
CA GLY A 175 -19.64 11.75 -7.52
C GLY A 175 -18.47 11.66 -6.54
N LYS A 176 -18.75 11.34 -5.26
CA LYS A 176 -17.71 11.18 -4.23
C LYS A 176 -17.49 9.70 -3.93
N SER A 177 -16.23 9.37 -3.65
CA SER A 177 -15.82 8.01 -3.28
C SER A 177 -16.31 7.62 -1.88
N ALA A 178 -16.57 6.32 -1.64
CA ALA A 178 -17.06 5.83 -0.36
C ALA A 178 -16.09 6.10 0.82
N ARG A 179 -14.79 6.26 0.55
CA ARG A 179 -13.78 6.73 1.53
C ARG A 179 -14.10 8.09 2.17
N ALA A 180 -14.89 8.94 1.51
CA ALA A 180 -15.24 10.28 1.99
C ALA A 180 -16.39 10.26 3.01
N VAL A 181 -16.99 9.10 3.27
CA VAL A 181 -18.07 8.97 4.24
C VAL A 181 -17.49 8.92 5.65
N GLU A 182 -17.93 9.83 6.51
CA GLU A 182 -17.64 9.76 7.95
C GLU A 182 -18.36 8.56 8.55
N LEU A 183 -17.62 7.65 9.18
CA LEU A 183 -18.16 6.40 9.74
C LEU A 183 -18.24 6.46 11.26
N GLU A 184 -19.34 5.99 11.82
CA GLU A 184 -19.42 5.65 13.24
C GLU A 184 -18.77 4.28 13.50
N GLU A 185 -18.32 4.01 14.74
CA GLU A 185 -17.74 2.70 15.10
C GLU A 185 -18.69 1.53 14.78
N SER A 186 -20.00 1.75 14.92
CA SER A 186 -21.02 0.75 14.60
C SER A 186 -21.19 0.48 13.10
N GLU A 187 -20.79 1.42 12.24
CA GLU A 187 -20.89 1.33 10.77
C GLU A 187 -19.64 0.66 10.15
N MET A 188 -18.49 0.67 10.84
CA MET A 188 -17.24 0.10 10.31
C MET A 188 -17.35 -1.37 9.87
N PRO A 189 -17.99 -2.28 10.62
CA PRO A 189 -18.15 -3.66 10.19
C PRO A 189 -18.95 -3.77 8.89
N MET A 190 -19.99 -2.94 8.73
CA MET A 190 -20.82 -2.91 7.54
C MET A 190 -20.06 -2.41 6.31
N MET A 191 -19.28 -1.35 6.47
CA MET A 191 -18.40 -0.84 5.42
C MET A 191 -17.41 -1.91 4.95
N ARG A 192 -16.79 -2.64 5.88
CA ARG A 192 -15.86 -3.72 5.57
C ARG A 192 -16.53 -4.88 4.82
N GLU A 193 -17.76 -5.26 5.20
CA GLU A 193 -18.49 -6.35 4.53
C GLU A 193 -18.82 -6.03 3.06
N LEU A 194 -19.05 -4.75 2.73
CA LEU A 194 -19.36 -4.35 1.35
C LEU A 194 -18.18 -4.52 0.39
N GLN A 195 -16.94 -4.47 0.91
CA GLN A 195 -15.71 -4.52 0.11
C GLN A 195 -15.76 -3.53 -1.08
N LEU A 196 -16.21 -2.30 -0.83
CA LEU A 196 -16.35 -1.27 -1.87
C LEU A 196 -14.97 -0.92 -2.47
N LEU A 197 -14.94 -0.66 -3.77
CA LEU A 197 -13.72 -0.31 -4.50
C LEU A 197 -13.22 1.08 -4.09
N THR A 198 -14.14 2.03 -3.97
CA THR A 198 -13.89 3.43 -3.61
C THR A 198 -13.68 3.67 -2.12
N ALA A 199 -13.76 2.61 -1.31
CA ALA A 199 -13.38 2.63 0.11
C ALA A 199 -11.89 2.35 0.35
N LYS A 200 -11.21 1.69 -0.61
CA LYS A 200 -9.79 1.33 -0.50
C LYS A 200 -8.93 2.58 -0.51
N PRO A 201 -7.90 2.75 0.35
CA PRO A 201 -7.00 3.91 0.30
C PRO A 201 -6.34 4.06 -1.08
N VAL A 202 -6.11 5.31 -1.50
CA VAL A 202 -5.54 5.64 -2.82
C VAL A 202 -4.35 6.58 -2.66
N MET A 203 -3.37 6.38 -3.52
CA MET A 203 -2.27 7.31 -3.74
C MET A 203 -2.19 7.65 -5.22
N TYR A 204 -2.08 8.94 -5.52
CA TYR A 204 -1.90 9.43 -6.88
C TYR A 204 -0.41 9.48 -7.21
N VAL A 205 0.00 8.65 -8.15
CA VAL A 205 1.38 8.58 -8.64
C VAL A 205 1.48 9.43 -9.90
N CYS A 206 1.94 10.65 -9.74
CA CYS A 206 2.12 11.62 -10.83
C CYS A 206 3.39 11.28 -11.59
N ASN A 207 3.23 10.66 -12.76
CA ASN A 207 4.34 10.38 -13.66
C ASN A 207 4.72 11.67 -14.42
N VAL A 208 5.96 12.14 -14.29
CA VAL A 208 6.45 13.42 -14.82
C VAL A 208 7.70 13.26 -15.67
N GLU A 209 8.06 14.32 -16.38
CA GLU A 209 9.34 14.49 -17.06
C GLU A 209 10.52 14.71 -16.09
N GLU A 210 11.74 14.53 -16.58
CA GLU A 210 12.99 14.62 -15.80
C GLU A 210 13.15 15.93 -15.03
N SER A 211 12.92 17.06 -15.68
CA SER A 211 13.04 18.37 -15.05
C SER A 211 12.05 18.61 -13.91
N ALA A 212 10.99 17.81 -13.81
CA ALA A 212 9.93 17.94 -12.81
C ALA A 212 9.98 16.84 -11.74
N VAL A 213 10.93 15.90 -11.77
CA VAL A 213 10.94 14.76 -10.82
C VAL A 213 11.11 15.20 -9.35
N THR A 214 11.87 16.28 -9.11
CA THR A 214 12.14 16.79 -7.76
C THR A 214 11.10 17.79 -7.26
N THR A 215 10.58 18.64 -8.15
CA THR A 215 9.72 19.78 -7.77
C THR A 215 8.26 19.59 -8.15
N GLY A 216 7.97 18.72 -9.12
CA GLY A 216 6.70 18.64 -9.80
C GLY A 216 6.55 19.69 -10.89
N ASN A 217 5.36 19.74 -11.49
CA ASN A 217 4.99 20.73 -12.50
C ASN A 217 3.52 21.17 -12.31
N ALA A 218 3.00 21.98 -13.25
CA ALA A 218 1.63 22.50 -13.16
C ALA A 218 0.54 21.41 -13.11
N HIS A 219 0.80 20.23 -13.67
CA HIS A 219 -0.12 19.08 -13.58
C HIS A 219 -0.11 18.49 -12.17
N VAL A 220 1.09 18.34 -11.57
CA VAL A 220 1.25 17.85 -10.19
C VAL A 220 0.55 18.75 -9.19
N GLU A 221 0.66 20.08 -9.31
CA GLU A 221 0.02 21.02 -8.39
C GLU A 221 -1.52 20.86 -8.38
N LYS A 222 -2.13 20.70 -9.55
CA LYS A 222 -3.58 20.43 -9.65
C LYS A 222 -3.96 19.12 -8.96
N VAL A 223 -3.13 18.08 -9.10
CA VAL A 223 -3.37 16.79 -8.43
C VAL A 223 -3.24 16.93 -6.91
N ARG A 224 -2.23 17.67 -6.43
CA ARG A 224 -2.04 17.95 -4.99
C ARG A 224 -3.25 18.67 -4.38
N GLU A 225 -3.81 19.67 -5.07
CA GLU A 225 -4.99 20.39 -4.62
C GLU A 225 -6.22 19.48 -4.42
N ILE A 226 -6.47 18.59 -5.36
CA ILE A 226 -7.63 17.67 -5.30
C ILE A 226 -7.38 16.55 -4.29
N ALA A 227 -6.19 15.98 -4.28
CA ALA A 227 -5.82 14.92 -3.34
C ALA A 227 -5.94 15.39 -1.88
N ALA A 228 -5.59 16.64 -1.59
CA ALA A 228 -5.75 17.23 -0.27
C ALA A 228 -7.22 17.31 0.18
N GLN A 229 -8.16 17.54 -0.74
CA GLN A 229 -9.60 17.55 -0.44
C GLN A 229 -10.14 16.15 -0.14
N GLU A 230 -9.49 15.12 -0.69
CA GLU A 230 -9.89 13.71 -0.54
C GLU A 230 -9.12 12.98 0.58
N GLY A 231 -8.11 13.63 1.17
CA GLY A 231 -7.20 12.98 2.11
C GLY A 231 -6.31 11.91 1.48
N ALA A 232 -6.06 12.00 0.17
CA ALA A 232 -5.22 11.07 -0.58
C ALA A 232 -3.76 11.55 -0.65
N SER A 233 -2.83 10.60 -0.66
CA SER A 233 -1.40 10.90 -0.84
C SER A 233 -1.06 11.16 -2.30
N VAL A 234 -0.05 12.00 -2.55
CA VAL A 234 0.47 12.27 -3.89
C VAL A 234 1.97 12.03 -3.91
N MET A 235 2.42 11.23 -4.87
CA MET A 235 3.82 10.96 -5.14
C MET A 235 4.17 11.45 -6.55
N VAL A 236 5.34 12.05 -6.70
CA VAL A 236 5.92 12.39 -8.01
C VAL A 236 6.95 11.34 -8.36
N ILE A 237 6.93 10.87 -9.61
CA ILE A 237 7.92 9.91 -10.11
C ILE A 237 8.18 10.14 -11.60
N GLY A 238 9.39 9.89 -12.08
CA GLY A 238 9.69 9.89 -13.51
C GLY A 238 9.87 8.46 -14.00
N ALA A 239 8.82 7.80 -14.49
CA ALA A 239 8.89 6.37 -14.81
C ALA A 239 9.92 6.02 -15.90
N ALA A 240 10.23 6.98 -16.80
CA ALA A 240 11.31 6.82 -17.78
C ALA A 240 12.68 6.81 -17.10
N ILE A 241 12.91 7.76 -16.19
CA ILE A 241 14.14 7.87 -15.39
C ILE A 241 14.34 6.62 -14.54
N GLU A 242 13.28 6.10 -13.92
CA GLU A 242 13.35 4.86 -13.14
C GLU A 242 13.74 3.66 -13.99
N ALA A 243 13.32 3.62 -15.27
CA ALA A 243 13.73 2.58 -16.19
C ALA A 243 15.24 2.69 -16.52
N ASP A 244 15.72 3.91 -16.77
CA ASP A 244 17.15 4.17 -17.00
C ASP A 244 17.99 3.78 -15.77
N ILE A 245 17.54 4.16 -14.56
CA ILE A 245 18.19 3.78 -13.28
C ILE A 245 18.24 2.25 -13.13
N ALA A 246 17.19 1.55 -13.53
CA ALA A 246 17.12 0.09 -13.41
C ALA A 246 18.07 -0.65 -14.38
N GLU A 247 18.54 0.01 -15.45
CA GLU A 247 19.54 -0.52 -16.38
C GLU A 247 20.98 -0.29 -15.91
N LEU A 248 21.20 0.56 -14.89
CA LEU A 248 22.52 0.80 -14.30
C LEU A 248 22.87 -0.32 -13.30
N ASP A 249 23.77 -1.21 -13.73
CA ASP A 249 24.27 -2.30 -12.89
C ASP A 249 25.26 -1.81 -11.81
N ASP A 250 26.04 -0.77 -12.11
CA ASP A 250 27.04 -0.24 -11.20
C ASP A 250 26.44 0.70 -10.15
N ALA A 251 26.81 0.50 -8.88
CA ALA A 251 26.28 1.26 -7.77
C ALA A 251 26.80 2.71 -7.77
N GLU A 252 28.07 2.93 -8.12
CA GLU A 252 28.66 4.28 -8.16
C GLU A 252 28.08 5.09 -9.33
N GLU A 253 27.92 4.48 -10.51
CA GLU A 253 27.28 5.13 -11.67
C GLU A 253 25.84 5.53 -11.35
N ARG A 254 25.09 4.67 -10.67
CA ARG A 254 23.72 4.96 -10.24
C ARG A 254 23.66 6.08 -9.21
N GLU A 255 24.55 6.10 -8.22
CA GLU A 255 24.62 7.19 -7.24
C GLU A 255 24.96 8.52 -7.92
N MET A 256 25.90 8.52 -8.88
CA MET A 256 26.23 9.71 -9.66
C MET A 256 25.04 10.19 -10.50
N PHE A 257 24.35 9.28 -11.18
CA PHE A 257 23.18 9.62 -11.99
C PHE A 257 22.07 10.25 -11.14
N LEU A 258 21.76 9.65 -9.98
CA LEU A 258 20.79 10.18 -9.03
C LEU A 258 21.17 11.58 -8.55
N ALA A 259 22.44 11.79 -8.19
CA ALA A 259 22.93 13.09 -7.75
C ALA A 259 22.83 14.16 -8.84
N ASP A 260 23.11 13.82 -10.11
CA ASP A 260 23.05 14.74 -11.24
C ASP A 260 21.62 15.25 -11.51
N ILE A 261 20.61 14.39 -11.30
CA ILE A 261 19.19 14.76 -11.42
C ILE A 261 18.58 15.27 -10.10
N GLY A 262 19.37 15.37 -9.03
CA GLY A 262 18.96 15.90 -7.74
C GLY A 262 18.11 14.97 -6.89
N LEU A 263 18.26 13.65 -7.07
CA LEU A 263 17.63 12.62 -6.25
C LEU A 263 18.65 12.00 -5.28
N GLU A 264 18.21 11.71 -4.05
CA GLU A 264 19.02 10.99 -3.05
C GLU A 264 18.84 9.47 -3.15
N GLU A 265 17.75 9.02 -3.75
CA GLU A 265 17.40 7.61 -3.91
C GLU A 265 16.46 7.41 -5.12
N PRO A 266 16.34 6.18 -5.65
CA PRO A 266 15.36 5.87 -6.69
C PRO A 266 13.92 6.11 -6.22
N GLY A 267 13.10 6.71 -7.09
CA GLY A 267 11.68 6.95 -6.80
C GLY A 267 10.90 5.66 -6.59
N VAL A 268 11.28 4.55 -7.23
CA VAL A 268 10.69 3.22 -6.98
C VAL A 268 10.87 2.78 -5.53
N ALA A 269 12.02 3.03 -4.90
CA ALA A 269 12.25 2.69 -3.49
C ALA A 269 11.31 3.47 -2.56
N LYS A 270 11.15 4.77 -2.85
CA LYS A 270 10.20 5.63 -2.15
C LYS A 270 8.75 5.19 -2.36
N LEU A 271 8.36 4.82 -3.58
CA LEU A 271 7.01 4.32 -3.90
C LEU A 271 6.66 3.08 -3.09
N ILE A 272 7.60 2.14 -2.93
CA ILE A 272 7.37 0.92 -2.15
C ILE A 272 7.09 1.27 -0.67
N ARG A 273 7.86 2.19 -0.09
CA ARG A 273 7.66 2.62 1.30
C ARG A 273 6.35 3.38 1.49
N GLU A 274 6.03 4.31 0.60
CA GLU A 274 4.76 5.04 0.69
C GLU A 274 3.56 4.09 0.45
N ALA A 275 3.68 3.09 -0.43
CA ALA A 275 2.66 2.07 -0.63
C ALA A 275 2.47 1.18 0.61
N TYR A 276 3.55 0.89 1.33
CA TYR A 276 3.52 0.17 2.60
C TYR A 276 2.81 0.97 3.70
N ASP A 277 3.08 2.28 3.78
CA ASP A 277 2.40 3.21 4.69
C ASP A 277 0.90 3.37 4.34
N LEU A 278 0.57 3.39 3.04
CA LEU A 278 -0.81 3.46 2.54
C LEU A 278 -1.67 2.26 2.99
N LEU A 279 -1.03 1.09 3.16
CA LEU A 279 -1.65 -0.11 3.70
C LEU A 279 -1.78 -0.11 5.23
N HIS A 280 -1.36 0.98 5.89
CA HIS A 280 -1.29 1.12 7.34
C HIS A 280 -0.47 0.02 8.02
N LEU A 281 0.64 -0.36 7.39
CA LEU A 281 1.55 -1.37 7.89
C LEU A 281 2.71 -0.73 8.67
N GLN A 282 3.25 -1.50 9.61
CA GLN A 282 4.46 -1.18 10.36
C GLN A 282 5.33 -2.42 10.44
N THR A 283 6.63 -2.23 10.71
CA THR A 283 7.61 -3.30 10.79
C THR A 283 8.16 -3.42 12.20
N TYR A 284 8.18 -4.63 12.76
CA TYR A 284 9.00 -4.97 13.92
C TYR A 284 10.09 -5.96 13.49
N PHE A 285 11.14 -6.08 14.29
CA PHE A 285 12.27 -6.95 13.99
C PHE A 285 12.41 -8.08 15.01
N THR A 286 12.84 -9.24 14.52
CA THR A 286 13.50 -10.25 15.37
C THR A 286 14.98 -10.25 14.99
N ALA A 287 15.86 -10.16 15.98
CA ALA A 287 17.30 -10.03 15.75
C ALA A 287 18.09 -11.07 16.55
N GLY A 288 18.82 -11.95 15.86
CA GLY A 288 19.70 -12.93 16.48
C GLY A 288 20.70 -13.52 15.49
N GLU A 289 21.63 -14.35 15.99
CA GLU A 289 22.73 -14.89 15.18
C GLU A 289 22.28 -15.70 13.95
N LYS A 290 21.11 -16.37 14.03
CA LYS A 290 20.58 -17.15 12.90
C LYS A 290 19.96 -16.25 11.83
N GLU A 291 19.18 -15.27 12.25
CA GLU A 291 18.50 -14.36 11.34
C GLU A 291 18.22 -13.02 12.00
N VAL A 292 18.32 -11.97 11.19
CA VAL A 292 17.64 -10.70 11.44
C VAL A 292 16.49 -10.62 10.44
N ARG A 293 15.28 -10.45 10.94
CA ARG A 293 14.07 -10.51 10.11
C ARG A 293 13.11 -9.37 10.41
N ALA A 294 12.60 -8.75 9.35
CA ALA A 294 11.52 -7.78 9.38
C ALA A 294 10.15 -8.48 9.29
N TRP A 295 9.25 -8.11 10.19
CA TRP A 295 7.90 -8.64 10.27
C TRP A 295 6.88 -7.52 10.10
N THR A 296 5.99 -7.69 9.13
CA THR A 296 4.91 -6.75 8.85
C THR A 296 3.73 -6.98 9.77
N PHE A 297 3.21 -5.92 10.39
CA PHE A 297 1.99 -5.95 11.19
C PHE A 297 1.12 -4.71 10.94
N PRO A 298 -0.22 -4.80 11.11
CA PRO A 298 -1.09 -3.63 11.00
C PRO A 298 -0.81 -2.62 12.12
N LYS A 299 -0.80 -1.33 11.79
CA LYS A 299 -0.65 -0.25 12.77
C LYS A 299 -1.69 -0.36 13.88
N GLY A 300 -1.23 -0.29 15.12
CA GLY A 300 -2.09 -0.44 16.30
C GLY A 300 -2.37 -1.89 16.71
N ALA A 301 -1.70 -2.88 16.12
CA ALA A 301 -1.78 -4.25 16.61
C ALA A 301 -1.16 -4.38 18.00
N THR A 302 -1.78 -5.23 18.81
CA THR A 302 -1.28 -5.63 20.13
C THR A 302 -0.12 -6.62 20.01
N ALA A 303 0.69 -6.77 21.07
CA ALA A 303 1.80 -7.72 21.10
C ALA A 303 1.39 -9.17 20.77
N PRO A 304 0.24 -9.71 21.25
CA PRO A 304 -0.23 -11.03 20.82
C PRO A 304 -0.57 -11.12 19.34
N GLU A 305 -1.19 -10.08 18.77
CA GLU A 305 -1.53 -10.05 17.33
C GLU A 305 -0.26 -10.00 16.48
N ALA A 306 0.73 -9.19 16.88
CA ALA A 306 2.05 -9.16 16.24
C ALA A 306 2.77 -10.52 16.34
N ALA A 307 2.72 -11.18 17.50
CA ALA A 307 3.27 -12.53 17.67
C ALA A 307 2.58 -13.55 16.75
N GLY A 308 1.28 -13.38 16.51
CA GLY A 308 0.48 -14.18 15.57
C GLY A 308 0.96 -14.13 14.12
N VAL A 309 1.65 -13.06 13.72
CA VAL A 309 2.28 -12.92 12.40
C VAL A 309 3.38 -13.96 12.20
N ILE A 310 4.12 -14.32 13.25
CA ILE A 310 5.13 -15.38 13.21
C ILE A 310 4.46 -16.74 13.09
N HIS A 311 3.52 -17.03 14.00
CA HIS A 311 2.74 -18.25 14.00
C HIS A 311 1.49 -18.09 14.85
N THR A 312 0.37 -18.70 14.44
CA THR A 312 -0.90 -18.57 15.19
C THR A 312 -0.84 -19.12 16.62
N ASP A 313 0.06 -20.06 16.90
CA ASP A 313 0.26 -20.59 18.26
C ASP A 313 0.91 -19.56 19.19
N PHE A 314 1.74 -18.67 18.69
CA PHE A 314 2.33 -17.60 19.51
C PHE A 314 1.26 -16.66 20.03
N GLN A 315 0.24 -16.34 19.21
CA GLN A 315 -0.89 -15.51 19.64
C GLN A 315 -1.74 -16.22 20.70
N LYS A 316 -2.06 -17.51 20.50
CA LYS A 316 -2.87 -18.29 21.44
C LYS A 316 -2.15 -18.53 22.77
N GLY A 317 -0.87 -18.86 22.70
CA GLY A 317 0.00 -19.17 23.83
C GLY A 317 0.70 -17.96 24.44
N PHE A 318 0.40 -16.74 23.98
CA PHE A 318 1.14 -15.53 24.37
C PHE A 318 1.21 -15.34 25.89
N ILE A 319 2.42 -15.21 26.42
CA ILE A 319 2.68 -14.87 27.83
C ILE A 319 3.08 -13.41 27.95
N ARG A 320 4.15 -13.00 27.25
CA ARG A 320 4.74 -11.66 27.28
C ARG A 320 5.70 -11.47 26.10
N ALA A 321 6.02 -10.23 25.79
CA ALA A 321 7.07 -9.87 24.84
C ALA A 321 8.23 -9.17 25.55
N GLU A 322 9.46 -9.55 25.24
CA GLU A 322 10.65 -8.75 25.53
C GLU A 322 10.79 -7.76 24.37
N VAL A 323 10.78 -6.46 24.66
CA VAL A 323 10.75 -5.39 23.65
C VAL A 323 11.91 -4.44 23.89
N MET A 324 12.64 -4.16 22.82
CA MET A 324 13.71 -3.16 22.77
C MET A 324 13.42 -2.18 21.66
N ASN A 325 13.63 -0.89 21.93
CA ASN A 325 13.53 0.12 20.88
C ASN A 325 14.73 0.02 19.92
N PHE A 326 14.50 0.15 18.61
CA PHE A 326 15.56 0.15 17.61
C PHE A 326 16.70 1.13 17.93
N GLN A 327 16.37 2.38 18.31
CA GLN A 327 17.38 3.40 18.54
C GLN A 327 18.24 3.06 19.76
N ASP A 328 17.65 2.50 20.81
CA ASP A 328 18.40 2.02 21.98
C ASP A 328 19.32 0.87 21.56
N PHE A 329 18.83 -0.10 20.78
CA PHE A 329 19.64 -1.24 20.33
C PHE A 329 20.84 -0.80 19.48
N VAL A 330 20.65 0.12 18.54
CA VAL A 330 21.76 0.68 17.75
C VAL A 330 22.75 1.44 18.63
N SER A 331 22.27 2.20 19.61
CA SER A 331 23.13 3.00 20.49
C SER A 331 23.98 2.14 21.44
N PHE A 332 23.45 1.03 21.93
CA PHE A 332 24.13 0.14 22.87
C PHE A 332 24.87 -1.04 22.20
N GLY A 333 24.56 -1.36 20.94
CA GLY A 333 25.29 -2.31 20.10
C GLY A 333 25.11 -3.79 20.47
N SER A 334 24.35 -4.13 21.51
CA SER A 334 23.98 -5.52 21.82
C SER A 334 22.77 -5.62 22.74
N GLU A 335 22.03 -6.74 22.67
CA GLU A 335 20.92 -7.02 23.59
C GLU A 335 21.36 -6.98 25.06
N ALA A 336 22.55 -7.50 25.37
CA ALA A 336 23.10 -7.50 26.73
C ALA A 336 23.29 -6.06 27.25
N ALA A 337 23.87 -5.18 26.44
CA ALA A 337 24.09 -3.78 26.81
C ALA A 337 22.77 -3.00 26.96
N VAL A 338 21.77 -3.24 26.09
CA VAL A 338 20.41 -2.67 26.22
C VAL A 338 19.76 -3.10 27.54
N LYS A 339 19.92 -4.39 27.91
CA LYS A 339 19.38 -4.93 29.15
C LYS A 339 20.08 -4.36 30.38
N GLU A 340 21.41 -4.25 30.37
CA GLU A 340 22.20 -3.63 31.44
C GLU A 340 21.84 -2.14 31.64
N ALA A 341 21.53 -1.44 30.55
CA ALA A 341 21.04 -0.07 30.57
C ALA A 341 19.57 0.08 31.04
N GLY A 342 18.87 -1.02 31.32
CA GLY A 342 17.47 -1.00 31.75
C GLY A 342 16.49 -0.60 30.64
N LYS A 343 16.87 -0.78 29.37
CA LYS A 343 16.10 -0.39 28.18
C LYS A 343 15.35 -1.54 27.52
N LEU A 344 15.45 -2.74 28.10
CA LEU A 344 14.62 -3.88 27.73
C LEU A 344 13.33 -3.86 28.57
N SER A 345 12.20 -3.72 27.88
CA SER A 345 10.87 -3.77 28.49
C SER A 345 10.28 -5.17 28.41
N ILE A 346 9.49 -5.54 29.42
CA ILE A 346 8.68 -6.76 29.41
C ILE A 346 7.23 -6.33 29.28
N GLU A 347 6.66 -6.59 28.12
CA GLU A 347 5.36 -6.08 27.72
C GLU A 347 4.28 -7.17 27.73
N GLY A 348 3.08 -6.76 28.15
CA GLY A 348 1.91 -7.63 28.27
C GLY A 348 1.02 -7.66 27.03
N LYS A 349 -0.19 -8.20 27.19
CA LYS A 349 -1.15 -8.37 26.09
C LYS A 349 -1.68 -7.06 25.51
N GLU A 350 -1.75 -6.01 26.33
CA GLU A 350 -2.28 -4.69 25.95
C GLU A 350 -1.22 -3.79 25.31
N TYR A 351 0.02 -4.24 25.18
CA TYR A 351 1.07 -3.44 24.55
C TYR A 351 0.79 -3.28 23.07
N LEU A 352 0.69 -2.04 22.62
CA LEU A 352 0.61 -1.70 21.21
C LEU A 352 2.02 -1.66 20.63
N VAL A 353 2.28 -2.55 19.68
CA VAL A 353 3.60 -2.66 19.06
C VAL A 353 3.92 -1.39 18.29
N LYS A 354 5.15 -0.91 18.42
CA LYS A 354 5.62 0.29 17.73
C LYS A 354 6.47 -0.11 16.54
N ASP A 355 6.43 0.75 15.52
CA ASP A 355 7.30 0.59 14.36
C ASP A 355 8.78 0.65 14.78
N GLY A 356 9.54 -0.32 14.28
CA GLY A 356 10.94 -0.53 14.61
C GLY A 356 11.20 -1.28 15.92
N ASP A 357 10.18 -1.72 16.67
CA ASP A 357 10.43 -2.51 17.88
C ASP A 357 11.23 -3.78 17.53
N ILE A 358 12.21 -4.13 18.37
CA ILE A 358 12.92 -5.40 18.31
C ILE A 358 12.33 -6.29 19.38
N MET A 359 11.72 -7.40 18.97
CA MET A 359 10.83 -8.17 19.84
C MET A 359 11.28 -9.63 19.96
N HIS A 360 11.12 -10.17 21.16
CA HIS A 360 11.24 -11.59 21.44
C HIS A 360 10.03 -12.07 22.26
N PHE A 361 9.25 -12.96 21.66
CA PHE A 361 7.98 -13.41 22.23
C PHE A 361 8.18 -14.66 23.12
N ARG A 362 7.61 -14.62 24.32
CA ARG A 362 7.50 -15.77 25.21
C ARG A 362 6.08 -16.31 25.13
N PHE A 363 5.95 -17.59 24.80
CA PHE A 363 4.67 -18.27 24.67
C PHE A 363 4.74 -19.66 25.30
N ASN A 364 3.57 -20.19 25.67
CA ASN A 364 3.43 -21.59 26.07
C ASN A 364 2.99 -22.43 24.88
N VAL A 365 3.55 -23.64 24.75
CA VAL A 365 3.20 -24.62 23.70
C VAL A 365 2.01 -25.46 24.12
#